data_AF-A0A958UR91-F1
#
_entry.id   AF-A0A958UR91-F1
#
_cell.length_a   1.000
_cell.length_b   1.000
_cell.length_c   1.000
_cell.angle_alpha   90.00
_cell.angle_beta   90.00
_cell.angle_gamma   90.00
#
_symmetry.space_group_name_H-M   'P 1'
#
loop_
_entity.id
_entity.type
_entity.pdbx_description
1 polymer ?
#
loop_
_entity_poly.entity_id
_entity_poly.type
_entity_poly.pdbx_seq_one_letter_code
_entity_poly.pdbx_strand_id
1 'polypeptide(L)'
;MKNLLLFSSLLITSVGAFAQLTVKPTSGGADSYIYVNDEVVFVTQEINLTRNGTANDQEASIYLRNNGQLIQAGATSTNSGSGQLSVQQNTPETNAWAYYYWCSPVGYPGTAAVPQPAGNPWAGVINIYEPQPGLGLTAARPSLTTTNRDGTLIPQMTISTRWLYTHKFPGTEAEGNYQRINANTAVPAGYGFTMKGLGTATPGPDQVYEFRGRPNTGTFTIPVAAPVGGVAQMTLSGNPYP
;
A
#
# COMPACT_ATOMS: atom_id res chain seq x y z
N MET A 1 6.71 55.70 21.82
CA MET A 1 5.91 54.48 22.10
C MET A 1 5.04 53.99 20.92
N LYS A 2 4.98 54.67 19.75
CA LYS A 2 4.10 54.25 18.63
C LYS A 2 4.64 53.09 17.77
N ASN A 3 5.94 52.80 17.81
CA ASN A 3 6.55 51.77 16.95
C ASN A 3 6.69 50.39 17.64
N LEU A 4 6.38 50.30 18.95
CA LEU A 4 6.47 49.03 19.69
C LEU A 4 5.31 48.08 19.39
N LEU A 5 4.14 48.63 19.03
CA LEU A 5 2.95 47.86 18.68
C LEU A 5 3.12 47.06 17.38
N LEU A 6 3.81 47.64 16.38
CA LEU A 6 4.03 46.97 15.09
C LEU A 6 4.98 45.77 15.21
N PHE A 7 6.02 45.89 16.05
CA PHE A 7 6.93 44.78 16.36
C PHE A 7 6.25 43.69 17.18
N SER A 8 5.35 44.07 18.09
CA SER A 8 4.58 43.11 18.90
C SER A 8 3.53 42.37 18.05
N SER A 9 2.91 43.02 17.05
CA SER A 9 1.98 42.37 16.12
C SER A 9 2.66 41.41 15.14
N LEU A 10 3.90 41.68 14.73
CA LEU A 10 4.67 40.79 13.83
C LEU A 10 5.18 39.54 14.57
N LEU A 11 5.46 39.65 15.87
CA LEU A 11 5.95 38.54 16.70
C LEU A 11 4.82 37.54 17.04
N ILE A 12 3.56 37.98 17.04
CA ILE A 12 2.38 37.13 17.31
C ILE A 12 1.96 36.32 16.06
N THR A 13 2.48 36.65 14.87
CA THR A 13 2.18 35.92 13.63
C THR A 13 3.22 34.85 13.28
N SER A 14 4.07 34.42 14.21
CA SER A 14 4.88 33.22 14.01
C SER A 14 3.98 31.98 14.05
N VAL A 15 3.25 31.75 12.97
CA VAL A 15 2.56 30.49 12.73
C VAL A 15 3.66 29.44 12.62
N GLY A 16 3.77 28.57 13.61
CA GLY A 16 4.66 27.41 13.50
C GLY A 16 4.25 26.62 12.26
N ALA A 17 5.12 26.57 11.26
CA ALA A 17 4.95 25.67 10.14
C ALA A 17 5.37 24.26 10.61
N PHE A 18 4.39 23.44 10.97
CA PHE A 18 4.61 22.02 11.17
C PHE A 18 4.81 21.38 9.78
N ALA A 19 5.92 20.67 9.58
CA ALA A 19 6.23 20.03 8.31
C ALA A 19 5.40 18.74 8.12
N GLN A 20 4.13 18.89 7.74
CA GLN A 20 3.24 17.81 7.32
C GLN A 20 3.23 17.71 5.78
N LEU A 21 3.17 16.48 5.23
CA LEU A 21 2.99 16.30 3.78
C LEU A 21 1.49 16.26 3.47
N THR A 22 0.99 17.21 2.67
CA THR A 22 -0.40 17.21 2.21
C THR A 22 -0.46 17.17 0.70
N VAL A 23 -1.18 16.19 0.16
CA VAL A 23 -1.47 16.09 -1.28
C VAL A 23 -2.97 16.01 -1.47
N LYS A 24 -3.54 16.96 -2.21
CA LYS A 24 -4.97 17.03 -2.49
C LYS A 24 -5.23 17.69 -3.84
N PRO A 25 -6.37 17.41 -4.50
CA PRO A 25 -6.79 18.12 -5.68
C PRO A 25 -6.81 19.64 -5.46
N THR A 26 -6.63 20.38 -6.55
CA THR A 26 -6.81 21.84 -6.54
C THR A 26 -8.24 22.21 -6.15
N SER A 27 -8.47 23.46 -5.74
CA SER A 27 -9.82 23.95 -5.46
C SER A 27 -10.77 23.88 -6.66
N GLY A 28 -10.23 23.88 -7.89
CA GLY A 28 -10.98 23.69 -9.12
C GLY A 28 -11.26 22.22 -9.47
N GLY A 29 -10.86 21.27 -8.61
CA GLY A 29 -11.08 19.84 -8.82
C GLY A 29 -10.07 19.17 -9.77
N ALA A 30 -9.05 19.89 -10.24
CA ALA A 30 -7.96 19.29 -11.00
C ALA A 30 -7.10 18.40 -10.10
N ASP A 31 -6.71 17.24 -10.61
CA ASP A 31 -5.91 16.24 -9.91
C ASP A 31 -4.54 16.81 -9.50
N SER A 32 -4.02 16.34 -8.38
CA SER A 32 -2.68 16.69 -7.91
C SER A 32 -2.06 15.49 -7.21
N TYR A 33 -0.85 15.14 -7.62
CA TYR A 33 -0.15 13.97 -7.12
C TYR A 33 1.35 14.20 -7.10
N ILE A 34 2.05 13.38 -6.31
CA ILE A 34 3.51 13.30 -6.31
C ILE A 34 3.91 12.04 -7.09
N TYR A 35 4.79 12.19 -8.07
CA TYR A 35 5.36 11.07 -8.82
C TYR A 35 6.83 10.91 -8.41
N VAL A 36 7.14 9.81 -7.74
CA VAL A 36 8.46 9.48 -7.22
C VAL A 36 9.03 8.37 -8.06
N ASN A 37 10.18 8.62 -8.69
CA ASN A 37 10.82 7.68 -9.60
C ASN A 37 12.28 7.50 -9.22
N ASP A 38 12.63 6.31 -8.74
CA ASP A 38 14.00 5.98 -8.29
C ASP A 38 14.57 7.01 -7.29
N GLU A 39 13.73 7.47 -6.37
CA GLU A 39 14.06 8.52 -5.41
C GLU A 39 13.34 8.24 -4.08
N VAL A 40 13.87 8.83 -3.00
CA VAL A 40 13.29 8.70 -1.65
C VAL A 40 12.56 9.98 -1.26
N VAL A 41 11.28 9.86 -0.93
CA VAL A 41 10.54 10.93 -0.22
C VAL A 41 10.60 10.67 1.27
N PHE A 42 11.16 11.61 2.01
CA PHE A 42 11.24 11.55 3.47
C PHE A 42 10.26 12.55 4.11
N VAL A 43 9.41 12.06 5.03
CA VAL A 43 8.42 12.87 5.75
C VAL A 43 8.60 12.66 7.25
N THR A 44 8.65 13.74 8.04
CA THR A 44 8.89 13.64 9.49
C THR A 44 7.62 13.50 10.33
N GLN A 45 6.50 14.03 9.84
CA GLN A 45 5.21 14.09 10.53
C GLN A 45 4.13 13.36 9.74
N GLU A 46 2.85 13.64 10.00
CA GLU A 46 1.71 13.04 9.33
C GLU A 46 1.64 13.36 7.82
N ILE A 47 1.09 12.40 7.08
CA ILE A 47 0.76 12.50 5.67
C ILE A 47 -0.77 12.58 5.55
N ASN A 48 -1.24 13.63 4.89
CA ASN A 48 -2.66 13.90 4.66
C ASN A 48 -2.96 13.83 3.16
N LEU A 49 -3.63 12.76 2.72
CA LEU A 49 -3.90 12.51 1.32
C LEU A 49 -5.38 12.68 1.02
N THR A 50 -5.73 13.46 0.00
CA THR A 50 -7.09 13.51 -0.54
C THR A 50 -7.10 12.84 -1.90
N ARG A 51 -8.10 11.96 -2.11
CA ARG A 51 -8.27 11.22 -3.36
C ARG A 51 -8.49 12.19 -4.53
N ASN A 52 -7.82 11.92 -5.65
CA ASN A 52 -8.04 12.59 -6.92
C ASN A 52 -9.30 12.05 -7.64
N GLY A 53 -9.66 12.65 -8.76
CA GLY A 53 -10.70 12.12 -9.63
C GLY A 53 -10.36 10.74 -10.18
N THR A 54 -11.38 9.94 -10.50
CA THR A 54 -11.20 8.61 -11.12
C THR A 54 -11.15 8.67 -12.65
N ALA A 55 -11.30 9.84 -13.25
CA ALA A 55 -11.46 10.00 -14.70
C ALA A 55 -10.14 10.02 -15.47
N ASN A 56 -9.03 10.42 -14.83
CA ASN A 56 -7.77 10.71 -15.52
C ASN A 56 -6.64 9.75 -15.14
N ASP A 57 -6.95 8.55 -14.65
CA ASP A 57 -5.93 7.56 -14.29
C ASP A 57 -4.94 8.03 -13.20
N GLN A 58 -5.36 9.03 -12.40
CA GLN A 58 -4.53 9.76 -11.43
C GLN A 58 -5.10 9.69 -10.01
N GLU A 59 -5.93 8.68 -9.71
CA GLU A 59 -6.68 8.55 -8.45
C GLU A 59 -5.79 8.58 -7.20
N ALA A 60 -4.60 7.99 -7.27
CA ALA A 60 -3.66 7.96 -6.14
C ALA A 60 -2.98 9.33 -5.98
N SER A 61 -2.67 9.67 -4.72
CA SER A 61 -2.07 10.95 -4.37
C SER A 61 -0.54 10.91 -4.44
N ILE A 62 0.05 9.73 -4.29
CA ILE A 62 1.50 9.52 -4.41
C ILE A 62 1.75 8.24 -5.20
N TYR A 63 2.67 8.31 -6.16
CA TYR A 63 3.07 7.20 -7.01
C TYR A 63 4.55 6.89 -6.80
N LEU A 64 4.85 5.66 -6.38
CA LEU A 64 6.22 5.15 -6.25
C LEU A 64 6.51 4.21 -7.43
N ARG A 65 7.55 4.54 -8.20
CA ARG A 65 7.95 3.84 -9.42
C ARG A 65 9.45 3.59 -9.42
N ASN A 66 9.87 2.50 -10.06
CA ASN A 66 11.28 2.15 -10.25
C ASN A 66 12.09 2.27 -8.96
N ASN A 67 11.73 1.52 -7.92
CA ASN A 67 12.34 1.58 -6.58
C ASN A 67 12.16 2.90 -5.80
N GLY A 68 11.29 3.80 -6.25
CA GLY A 68 10.91 4.97 -5.47
C GLY A 68 10.32 4.57 -4.12
N GLN A 69 10.63 5.35 -3.09
CA GLN A 69 10.33 5.01 -1.69
C GLN A 69 9.63 6.16 -0.96
N LEU A 70 8.81 5.80 0.03
CA LEU A 70 8.31 6.75 1.02
C LEU A 70 8.80 6.34 2.41
N ILE A 71 9.66 7.15 3.02
CA ILE A 71 10.12 6.94 4.39
C ILE A 71 9.45 7.97 5.30
N GLN A 72 8.76 7.48 6.32
CA GLN A 72 8.09 8.33 7.29
C GLN A 72 8.69 8.15 8.69
N ALA A 73 9.22 9.24 9.25
CA ALA A 73 9.67 9.27 10.63
C ALA A 73 8.50 9.44 11.62
N GLY A 74 8.80 9.33 12.92
CA GLY A 74 7.83 9.45 14.01
C GLY A 74 7.22 8.11 14.42
N ALA A 75 7.13 7.86 15.72
CA ALA A 75 6.71 6.56 16.26
C ALA A 75 5.21 6.25 16.07
N THR A 76 4.38 7.26 15.76
CA THR A 76 2.93 7.16 15.58
C THR A 76 2.42 8.29 14.67
N SER A 77 2.58 8.19 13.34
CA SER A 77 1.93 9.18 12.46
C SER A 77 0.43 8.91 12.37
N THR A 78 -0.38 9.95 12.52
CA THR A 78 -1.83 9.90 12.30
C THR A 78 -2.16 10.20 10.83
N ASN A 79 -1.63 9.38 9.91
CA ASN A 79 -1.91 9.54 8.48
C ASN A 79 -3.43 9.51 8.23
N SER A 80 -3.91 10.47 7.45
CA SER A 80 -5.33 10.73 7.32
C SER A 80 -5.75 11.08 5.90
N GLY A 81 -7.07 11.23 5.71
CA GLY A 81 -7.67 11.57 4.42
C GLY A 81 -8.10 10.36 3.59
N SER A 82 -8.66 10.62 2.41
CA SER A 82 -9.27 9.62 1.52
C SER A 82 -8.33 9.14 0.40
N GLY A 83 -7.17 9.76 0.25
CA GLY A 83 -6.21 9.47 -0.81
C GLY A 83 -5.36 8.23 -0.54
N GLN A 84 -4.55 7.87 -1.53
CA GLN A 84 -3.81 6.61 -1.57
C GLN A 84 -2.38 6.81 -2.05
N LEU A 85 -1.45 6.03 -1.51
CA LEU A 85 -0.15 5.72 -2.11
C LEU A 85 -0.35 4.58 -3.12
N SER A 86 0.31 4.65 -4.27
CA SER A 86 0.42 3.58 -5.28
C SER A 86 1.88 3.14 -5.37
N VAL A 87 2.16 1.88 -5.04
CA VAL A 87 3.49 1.28 -5.17
C VAL A 87 3.45 0.25 -6.28
N GLN A 88 4.34 0.40 -7.27
CA GLN A 88 4.50 -0.60 -8.32
C GLN A 88 5.54 -1.64 -7.90
N GLN A 89 5.19 -2.92 -8.01
CA GLN A 89 6.09 -4.04 -7.74
C GLN A 89 5.92 -5.11 -8.82
N ASN A 90 6.95 -5.92 -9.06
CA ASN A 90 6.92 -6.99 -10.06
C ASN A 90 7.32 -8.34 -9.48
N THR A 91 6.88 -9.39 -10.13
CA THR A 91 7.43 -10.73 -10.00
C THR A 91 8.27 -11.05 -11.23
N PRO A 92 9.51 -11.54 -11.09
CA PRO A 92 10.27 -12.04 -12.24
C PRO A 92 9.62 -13.30 -12.81
N GLU A 93 9.63 -13.44 -14.14
CA GLU A 93 9.21 -14.63 -14.92
C GLU A 93 8.21 -15.55 -14.20
N THR A 94 6.91 -15.24 -14.31
CA THR A 94 5.84 -15.94 -13.55
C THR A 94 5.04 -16.92 -14.40
N ASN A 95 4.41 -17.89 -13.75
CA ASN A 95 3.36 -18.70 -14.33
C ASN A 95 2.18 -18.87 -13.35
N ALA A 96 1.15 -19.60 -13.79
CA ALA A 96 -0.02 -19.89 -12.98
C ALA A 96 0.31 -20.59 -11.66
N TRP A 97 1.41 -21.34 -11.51
CA TRP A 97 1.74 -22.12 -10.31
C TRP A 97 2.82 -21.52 -9.42
N ALA A 98 3.42 -20.40 -9.84
CA ALA A 98 4.39 -19.68 -9.02
C ALA A 98 3.72 -19.15 -7.74
N TYR A 99 4.50 -19.03 -6.66
CA TYR A 99 4.06 -18.40 -5.42
C TYR A 99 5.03 -17.32 -5.05
N TYR A 100 4.49 -16.14 -4.75
CA TYR A 100 5.27 -14.98 -4.38
C TYR A 100 4.91 -14.51 -3.00
N TYR A 101 5.93 -14.00 -2.34
CA TYR A 101 5.81 -13.30 -1.08
C TYR A 101 5.65 -11.81 -1.34
N TRP A 102 4.69 -11.21 -0.64
CA TRP A 102 4.40 -9.79 -0.66
C TRP A 102 4.34 -9.25 0.75
N CYS A 103 4.93 -8.09 0.97
CA CYS A 103 4.69 -7.29 2.16
C CYS A 103 3.51 -6.36 1.84
N SER A 104 2.55 -6.18 2.75
CA SER A 104 1.54 -5.13 2.54
C SER A 104 2.21 -3.76 2.74
N PRO A 105 2.42 -2.95 1.67
CA PRO A 105 3.05 -1.64 1.83
C PRO A 105 2.03 -0.55 2.22
N VAL A 106 0.75 -0.92 2.38
CA VAL A 106 -0.35 0.03 2.50
C VAL A 106 -1.59 -0.63 3.11
N GLY A 107 -2.37 0.11 3.90
CA GLY A 107 -3.67 -0.34 4.42
C GLY A 107 -4.84 -0.03 3.48
N TYR A 108 -5.98 -0.71 3.64
CA TYR A 108 -7.16 -0.51 2.78
C TYR A 108 -7.77 0.90 2.90
N PRO A 109 -7.77 1.72 1.84
CA PRO A 109 -8.18 3.11 1.94
C PRO A 109 -9.68 3.34 1.69
N GLY A 110 -10.51 2.28 1.60
CA GLY A 110 -11.86 2.43 1.07
C GLY A 110 -11.88 2.68 -0.45
N THR A 111 -13.06 2.83 -1.02
CA THR A 111 -13.29 3.28 -2.41
C THR A 111 -13.92 4.68 -2.42
N ALA A 112 -14.16 5.26 -3.60
CA ALA A 112 -14.94 6.49 -3.70
C ALA A 112 -16.38 6.30 -3.17
N ALA A 113 -16.97 5.12 -3.41
CA ALA A 113 -18.31 4.77 -2.96
C ALA A 113 -18.40 4.36 -1.48
N VAL A 114 -17.32 3.77 -0.95
CA VAL A 114 -17.22 3.34 0.45
C VAL A 114 -15.99 4.01 1.06
N PRO A 115 -16.13 5.19 1.68
CA PRO A 115 -15.01 5.96 2.19
C PRO A 115 -14.18 5.20 3.23
N GLN A 116 -12.95 5.66 3.43
CA GLN A 116 -12.00 5.01 4.32
C GLN A 116 -12.52 4.93 5.76
N PRO A 117 -12.45 3.75 6.42
CA PRO A 117 -12.69 3.68 7.86
C PRO A 117 -11.62 4.48 8.64
N ALA A 118 -11.96 4.92 9.85
CA ALA A 118 -11.02 5.61 10.72
C ALA A 118 -9.80 4.72 11.04
N GLY A 119 -8.64 5.36 11.24
CA GLY A 119 -7.38 4.64 11.49
C GLY A 119 -6.77 4.02 10.23
N ASN A 120 -5.84 3.08 10.40
CA ASN A 120 -5.17 2.40 9.30
C ASN A 120 -5.64 0.93 9.21
N PRO A 121 -6.67 0.64 8.41
CA PRO A 121 -7.23 -0.69 8.33
C PRO A 121 -6.26 -1.66 7.64
N TRP A 122 -6.47 -2.94 7.89
CA TRP A 122 -5.66 -4.01 7.31
C TRP A 122 -5.77 -4.06 5.79
N ALA A 123 -4.76 -4.63 5.15
CA ALA A 123 -4.73 -4.85 3.72
C ALA A 123 -5.35 -6.19 3.34
N GLY A 124 -5.65 -6.33 2.05
CA GLY A 124 -6.13 -7.56 1.42
C GLY A 124 -6.04 -7.46 -0.09
N VAL A 125 -6.70 -8.40 -0.78
CA VAL A 125 -6.69 -8.45 -2.26
C VAL A 125 -7.20 -7.17 -2.91
N ILE A 126 -8.06 -6.43 -2.22
CA ILE A 126 -8.62 -5.15 -2.67
C ILE A 126 -7.57 -4.04 -2.84
N ASN A 127 -6.38 -4.19 -2.24
CA ASN A 127 -5.27 -3.27 -2.43
C ASN A 127 -4.53 -3.50 -3.75
N ILE A 128 -4.83 -4.58 -4.49
CA ILE A 128 -4.06 -4.98 -5.68
C ILE A 128 -4.77 -4.49 -6.94
N TYR A 129 -4.05 -3.76 -7.76
CA TYR A 129 -4.50 -3.11 -8.97
C TYR A 129 -3.69 -3.61 -10.17
N GLU A 130 -4.34 -3.68 -11.32
CA GLU A 130 -3.72 -3.95 -12.61
C GLU A 130 -3.20 -2.64 -13.21
N PRO A 131 -1.88 -2.48 -13.39
CA PRO A 131 -1.32 -1.33 -14.09
C PRO A 131 -1.80 -1.32 -15.55
N GLN A 132 -2.08 -0.13 -16.09
CA GLN A 132 -2.50 0.09 -17.48
C GLN A 132 -1.51 0.99 -18.24
N PRO A 133 -0.27 0.52 -18.48
CA PRO A 133 0.80 1.35 -19.05
C PRO A 133 0.49 1.89 -20.46
N GLY A 134 -0.46 1.27 -21.18
CA GLY A 134 -0.95 1.79 -22.47
C GLY A 134 -1.82 3.05 -22.36
N LEU A 135 -2.33 3.37 -21.17
CA LEU A 135 -3.11 4.59 -20.90
C LEU A 135 -2.26 5.69 -20.25
N GLY A 136 -1.35 5.31 -19.35
CA GLY A 136 -0.43 6.25 -18.71
C GLY A 136 0.42 5.61 -17.60
N LEU A 137 1.42 6.35 -17.11
CA LEU A 137 2.37 5.88 -16.08
C LEU A 137 1.74 5.71 -14.68
N THR A 138 0.61 6.36 -14.44
CA THR A 138 -0.17 6.33 -13.19
C THR A 138 -1.43 5.48 -13.30
N ALA A 139 -1.75 5.02 -14.52
CA ALA A 139 -2.99 4.34 -14.81
C ALA A 139 -3.01 2.94 -14.23
N ALA A 140 -4.05 2.65 -13.47
CA ALA A 140 -4.34 1.30 -13.01
C ALA A 140 -5.83 1.15 -12.73
N ARG A 141 -6.33 -0.07 -12.86
CA ARG A 141 -7.70 -0.44 -12.50
C ARG A 141 -7.70 -1.47 -11.37
N PRO A 142 -8.74 -1.56 -10.54
CA PRO A 142 -8.83 -2.60 -9.52
C PRO A 142 -8.71 -4.00 -10.15
N SER A 143 -7.98 -4.90 -9.49
CA SER A 143 -7.98 -6.31 -9.88
C SER A 143 -9.35 -6.94 -9.60
N LEU A 144 -9.72 -7.93 -10.41
CA LEU A 144 -10.87 -8.79 -10.13
C LEU A 144 -10.45 -9.94 -9.21
N THR A 145 -11.43 -10.62 -8.64
CA THR A 145 -11.20 -11.80 -7.80
C THR A 145 -11.99 -13.00 -8.29
N THR A 146 -11.43 -14.19 -8.14
CA THR A 146 -12.12 -15.47 -8.36
C THR A 146 -11.88 -16.44 -7.22
N THR A 147 -12.79 -17.39 -7.03
CA THR A 147 -12.62 -18.55 -6.14
C THR A 147 -12.06 -19.78 -6.87
N ASN A 148 -11.87 -19.69 -8.18
CA ASN A 148 -11.23 -20.73 -8.99
C ASN A 148 -9.78 -20.95 -8.59
N ARG A 149 -9.20 -22.08 -9.00
CA ARG A 149 -7.82 -22.43 -8.66
C ARG A 149 -6.79 -21.50 -9.30
N ASP A 150 -7.09 -20.91 -10.45
CA ASP A 150 -6.13 -20.14 -11.22
C ASP A 150 -6.72 -18.76 -11.49
N GLY A 151 -5.85 -17.75 -11.41
CA GLY A 151 -6.14 -16.40 -11.82
C GLY A 151 -5.79 -16.17 -13.29
N THR A 152 -6.24 -15.07 -13.87
CA THR A 152 -6.03 -14.73 -15.28
C THR A 152 -5.42 -13.34 -15.41
N LEU A 153 -4.68 -13.11 -16.51
CA LEU A 153 -4.17 -11.78 -16.87
C LEU A 153 -5.07 -11.07 -17.88
N ILE A 154 -5.62 -11.83 -18.83
CA ILE A 154 -6.45 -11.33 -19.93
C ILE A 154 -7.86 -11.89 -19.74
N PRO A 155 -8.93 -11.08 -19.96
CA PRO A 155 -8.93 -9.68 -20.42
C PRO A 155 -8.68 -8.64 -19.31
N GLN A 156 -8.75 -9.05 -18.05
CA GLN A 156 -8.45 -8.23 -16.87
C GLN A 156 -7.81 -9.10 -15.81
N MET A 157 -6.85 -8.54 -15.08
CA MET A 157 -6.14 -9.21 -14.01
C MET A 157 -7.13 -9.69 -12.95
N THR A 158 -7.23 -11.01 -12.80
CA THR A 158 -8.14 -11.67 -11.88
C THR A 158 -7.35 -12.56 -10.94
N ILE A 159 -7.38 -12.25 -9.65
CA ILE A 159 -6.61 -12.94 -8.62
C ILE A 159 -7.44 -14.06 -7.99
N SER A 160 -6.83 -15.25 -7.85
CA SER A 160 -7.46 -16.34 -7.12
C SER A 160 -7.35 -16.11 -5.61
N THR A 161 -8.50 -15.87 -4.98
CA THR A 161 -8.62 -15.73 -3.51
C THR A 161 -8.38 -17.04 -2.76
N ARG A 162 -8.38 -18.17 -3.47
CA ARG A 162 -8.08 -19.50 -2.91
C ARG A 162 -6.62 -19.63 -2.47
N TRP A 163 -5.73 -18.89 -3.11
CA TRP A 163 -4.29 -19.00 -2.93
C TRP A 163 -3.66 -17.72 -2.38
N LEU A 164 -4.39 -17.07 -1.48
CA LEU A 164 -3.99 -15.84 -0.81
C LEU A 164 -3.96 -16.08 0.70
N TYR A 165 -2.76 -16.08 1.29
CA TYR A 165 -2.53 -16.43 2.69
C TYR A 165 -1.62 -15.43 3.39
N THR A 166 -1.79 -15.26 4.70
CA THR A 166 -0.81 -14.60 5.56
C THR A 166 -0.31 -15.61 6.60
N HIS A 167 0.83 -15.33 7.22
CA HIS A 167 1.39 -16.16 8.29
C HIS A 167 1.79 -15.23 9.44
N LYS A 168 0.77 -14.73 10.15
CA LYS A 168 0.93 -13.66 11.16
C LYS A 168 1.05 -14.16 12.59
N PHE A 169 0.94 -15.47 12.79
CA PHE A 169 1.12 -16.13 14.07
C PHE A 169 2.31 -17.07 13.97
N PRO A 170 3.21 -17.09 14.97
CA PRO A 170 4.34 -18.00 14.95
C PRO A 170 3.92 -19.45 14.75
N GLY A 171 4.51 -20.11 13.75
CA GLY A 171 4.14 -21.44 13.29
C GLY A 171 5.20 -22.05 12.38
N THR A 172 5.04 -23.30 11.98
CA THR A 172 5.89 -23.97 10.96
C THR A 172 5.36 -23.73 9.54
N GLU A 173 6.01 -24.31 8.52
CA GLU A 173 5.58 -24.27 7.10
C GLU A 173 4.32 -25.11 6.83
N ALA A 174 3.75 -25.78 7.84
CA ALA A 174 2.55 -26.58 7.64
C ALA A 174 1.37 -25.69 7.17
N GLU A 175 0.59 -26.18 6.20
CA GLU A 175 -0.56 -25.44 5.63
C GLU A 175 -1.49 -24.89 6.71
N GLY A 176 -1.72 -25.64 7.80
CA GLY A 176 -2.58 -25.24 8.90
C GLY A 176 -2.11 -24.00 9.68
N ASN A 177 -0.85 -23.61 9.56
CA ASN A 177 -0.30 -22.41 10.20
C ASN A 177 -0.45 -21.15 9.34
N TYR A 178 -0.86 -21.29 8.08
CA TYR A 178 -1.20 -20.16 7.20
C TYR A 178 -2.67 -19.78 7.38
N GLN A 179 -2.95 -18.48 7.46
CA GLN A 179 -4.31 -17.95 7.53
C GLN A 179 -4.78 -17.51 6.14
N ARG A 180 -5.91 -18.05 5.67
CA ARG A 180 -6.54 -17.60 4.42
C ARG A 180 -6.99 -16.15 4.53
N ILE A 181 -6.67 -15.35 3.53
CA ILE A 181 -7.14 -13.96 3.40
C ILE A 181 -8.49 -13.93 2.67
N ASN A 182 -8.69 -14.81 1.69
CA ASN A 182 -9.87 -14.82 0.80
C ASN A 182 -10.09 -13.44 0.15
N ALA A 183 -11.32 -12.92 0.20
CA ALA A 183 -11.67 -11.57 -0.26
C ALA A 183 -11.63 -10.50 0.86
N ASN A 184 -11.16 -10.87 2.06
CA ASN A 184 -11.16 -9.98 3.22
C ASN A 184 -9.90 -9.11 3.28
N THR A 185 -9.93 -8.11 4.16
CA THR A 185 -8.76 -7.36 4.61
C THR A 185 -8.19 -8.01 5.88
N ALA A 186 -7.25 -8.95 5.72
CA ALA A 186 -6.77 -9.80 6.82
C ALA A 186 -5.27 -9.65 7.14
N VAL A 187 -4.57 -8.76 6.44
CA VAL A 187 -3.12 -8.53 6.57
C VAL A 187 -2.86 -7.25 7.36
N PRO A 188 -2.51 -7.33 8.65
CA PRO A 188 -2.17 -6.13 9.43
C PRO A 188 -0.85 -5.51 8.95
N ALA A 189 -0.65 -4.24 9.27
CA ALA A 189 0.60 -3.56 8.94
C ALA A 189 1.81 -4.24 9.61
N GLY A 190 2.94 -4.28 8.88
CA GLY A 190 4.13 -5.01 9.27
C GLY A 190 4.07 -6.53 9.02
N TYR A 191 2.93 -7.06 8.57
CA TYR A 191 2.83 -8.44 8.11
C TYR A 191 2.77 -8.51 6.58
N GLY A 192 3.19 -9.64 6.05
CA GLY A 192 3.05 -9.93 4.63
C GLY A 192 2.05 -11.03 4.34
N PHE A 193 1.97 -11.39 3.07
CA PHE A 193 1.11 -12.43 2.55
C PHE A 193 1.77 -13.13 1.37
N THR A 194 1.30 -14.33 1.06
CA THR A 194 1.66 -15.06 -0.14
C THR A 194 0.50 -15.05 -1.11
N MET A 195 0.82 -14.98 -2.40
CA MET A 195 -0.15 -15.01 -3.48
C MET A 195 0.38 -15.88 -4.61
N LYS A 196 -0.50 -16.72 -5.16
CA LYS A 196 -0.21 -17.49 -6.38
C LYS A 196 -0.14 -16.56 -7.59
N GLY A 197 0.78 -16.87 -8.49
CA GLY A 197 0.97 -16.19 -9.77
C GLY A 197 -0.24 -16.28 -10.68
N LEU A 198 -0.21 -15.48 -11.73
CA LEU A 198 -1.28 -15.34 -12.71
C LEU A 198 -0.82 -15.83 -14.08
N GLY A 199 -1.76 -16.10 -14.98
CA GLY A 199 -1.46 -16.35 -16.39
C GLY A 199 -1.47 -17.82 -16.76
N THR A 200 -0.60 -18.20 -17.70
CA THR A 200 -0.59 -19.52 -18.33
C THR A 200 0.36 -20.48 -17.62
N ALA A 201 0.35 -21.72 -18.09
CA ALA A 201 1.17 -22.81 -17.55
C ALA A 201 2.68 -22.59 -17.71
N THR A 202 3.08 -21.98 -18.81
CA THR A 202 4.48 -21.69 -19.12
C THR A 202 4.89 -20.39 -18.44
N PRO A 203 6.10 -20.30 -17.84
CA PRO A 203 6.67 -19.03 -17.43
C PRO A 203 6.56 -18.00 -18.55
N GLY A 204 5.85 -16.91 -18.26
CA GLY A 204 5.72 -15.75 -19.11
C GLY A 204 6.68 -14.64 -18.67
N PRO A 205 6.49 -13.41 -19.18
CA PRO A 205 7.27 -12.27 -18.73
C PRO A 205 6.97 -11.92 -17.27
N ASP A 206 7.72 -10.95 -16.75
CA ASP A 206 7.44 -10.33 -15.47
C ASP A 206 5.99 -9.86 -15.37
N GLN A 207 5.37 -10.11 -14.21
CA GLN A 207 4.06 -9.57 -13.91
C GLN A 207 4.19 -8.40 -12.96
N VAL A 208 3.65 -7.26 -13.38
CA VAL A 208 3.64 -6.04 -12.58
C VAL A 208 2.29 -5.89 -11.87
N TYR A 209 2.34 -5.49 -10.61
CA TYR A 209 1.20 -5.20 -9.76
C TYR A 209 1.32 -3.78 -9.23
N GLU A 210 0.17 -3.14 -8.99
CA GLU A 210 0.11 -1.93 -8.19
C GLU A 210 -0.56 -2.21 -6.85
N PHE A 211 0.14 -1.91 -5.75
CA PHE A 211 -0.43 -1.93 -4.42
C PHE A 211 -0.86 -0.53 -4.04
N ARG A 212 -2.16 -0.33 -3.84
CA ARG A 212 -2.75 0.96 -3.50
C ARG A 212 -3.36 0.97 -2.11
N GLY A 213 -3.08 2.01 -1.34
CA GLY A 213 -3.65 2.15 -0.02
C GLY A 213 -3.12 3.31 0.81
N ARG A 214 -3.57 3.41 2.06
CA ARG A 214 -3.08 4.47 2.95
C ARG A 214 -1.71 4.09 3.53
N PRO A 215 -0.70 4.97 3.47
CA PRO A 215 0.58 4.76 4.14
C PRO A 215 0.41 4.52 5.65
N ASN A 216 1.09 3.53 6.24
CA ASN A 216 1.06 3.24 7.70
C ASN A 216 2.41 3.24 8.43
N THR A 217 2.66 4.21 9.33
CA THR A 217 3.90 4.25 10.12
C THR A 217 3.64 4.00 11.58
N GLY A 218 4.66 3.48 12.23
CA GLY A 218 4.73 3.40 13.66
C GLY A 218 5.56 2.20 14.09
N THR A 219 5.51 1.93 15.39
CA THR A 219 6.14 0.74 15.95
C THR A 219 5.23 -0.47 15.76
N PHE A 220 5.63 -1.41 14.91
CA PHE A 220 4.94 -2.69 14.72
C PHE A 220 5.57 -3.74 15.61
N THR A 221 4.77 -4.37 16.48
CA THR A 221 5.22 -5.53 17.26
C THR A 221 4.87 -6.79 16.49
N ILE A 222 5.90 -7.48 16.00
CA ILE A 222 5.77 -8.73 15.25
C ILE A 222 6.33 -9.85 16.13
N PRO A 223 5.48 -10.68 16.76
CA PRO A 223 5.95 -11.77 17.59
C PRO A 223 6.72 -12.80 16.77
N VAL A 224 7.82 -13.29 17.33
CA VAL A 224 8.53 -14.47 16.87
C VAL A 224 8.56 -15.48 18.01
N ALA A 225 8.57 -16.78 17.69
CA ALA A 225 8.61 -17.84 18.71
C ALA A 225 9.89 -18.66 18.60
N ALA A 226 10.34 -19.18 19.75
CA ALA A 226 11.42 -20.15 19.80
C ALA A 226 11.00 -21.47 19.13
N PRO A 227 11.96 -22.30 18.68
CA PRO A 227 11.66 -23.61 18.13
C PRO A 227 10.83 -24.48 19.10
N VAL A 228 9.82 -25.18 18.57
CA VAL A 228 8.99 -26.13 19.33
C VAL A 228 9.36 -27.53 18.88
N GLY A 229 9.80 -28.39 19.82
CA GLY A 229 10.30 -29.73 19.48
C GLY A 229 11.50 -29.73 18.53
N GLY A 230 12.34 -28.67 18.58
CA GLY A 230 13.47 -28.49 17.67
C GLY A 230 13.11 -27.92 16.29
N VAL A 231 11.82 -27.66 16.01
CA VAL A 231 11.37 -27.11 14.72
C VAL A 231 11.22 -25.60 14.83
N ALA A 232 11.95 -24.87 13.99
CA ALA A 232 11.89 -23.41 13.92
C ALA A 232 10.46 -22.92 13.62
N GLN A 233 10.11 -21.79 14.22
CA GLN A 233 8.86 -21.09 13.96
C GLN A 233 9.15 -19.88 13.06
N MET A 234 8.21 -19.54 12.20
CA MET A 234 8.29 -18.39 11.30
C MET A 234 7.10 -17.46 11.54
N THR A 235 7.26 -16.23 11.09
CA THR A 235 6.18 -15.25 10.95
C THR A 235 6.53 -14.40 9.74
N LEU A 236 5.54 -14.19 8.88
CA LEU A 236 5.71 -13.50 7.62
C LEU A 236 5.54 -12.00 7.83
N SER A 237 6.66 -11.30 7.85
CA SER A 237 6.76 -9.87 8.15
C SER A 237 7.56 -9.14 7.10
N GLY A 238 7.22 -7.88 6.87
CA GLY A 238 7.88 -7.07 5.86
C GLY A 238 7.64 -5.59 6.06
N ASN A 239 8.38 -4.79 5.28
CA ASN A 239 8.30 -3.34 5.38
C ASN A 239 6.92 -2.84 4.89
N PRO A 240 6.16 -2.12 5.73
CA PRO A 240 4.92 -1.49 5.32
C PRO A 240 5.14 -0.25 4.44
N TYR A 241 6.37 0.06 4.05
CA TYR A 241 6.75 1.21 3.22
C TYR A 241 7.97 0.96 2.34
N PRO A 242 7.81 0.34 1.17
CA PRO A 242 8.88 0.27 0.18
C PRO A 242 9.19 1.65 -0.39
#